data_AF-A2G7V1-F1
#
_entry.id   AF-A2G7V1-F1
#
_cell.length_a   1.000
_cell.length_b   1.000
_cell.length_c   1.000
_cell.angle_alpha   90.00
_cell.angle_beta   90.00
_cell.angle_gamma   90.00
#
_symmetry.space_group_name_H-M   'P 1'
#
loop_
_entity.id
_entity.type
_entity.pdbx_description
1 polymer ?
#
loop_
_entity_poly.entity_id
_entity_poly.type
_entity_poly.pdbx_seq_one_letter_code
_entity_poly.pdbx_strand_id
1 'polypeptide(L)'
;MWARDIFTGLFESMPTSINKYITDEDYISTMQVNDPGSVLPTLRTIKYFMVDHHPKNFSDCARIARGKFEELFVDKINELRTQFPRDYVSETGVPFWTGNQRFPSPISFYKTNVELGNFIRSTSQILARIFNIKPEGDAVELAFANEAIKATAPVRDASADPLTQDEIEKENLIKELSAAKSSFHKVNQEEFEKDDDSNGHMDFVASAANLRASNYEIQNASKLEIKRIAGKIIPAIATTTAMICGFVSLEMYKIHSIQPKKLTDFRSGFINLALSLFSISEPGECPKKKCTATNEEYSLWTTWDIDVDVTVPGVHRPGKADIQRCC
;
A
#
# COMPACT_ATOMS: atom_id res chain seq x y z
N MET A 1 8.21 -3.46 1.05
CA MET A 1 7.33 -2.39 0.53
C MET A 1 6.83 -2.74 -0.86
N TRP A 2 7.68 -2.77 -1.90
CA TRP A 2 7.26 -3.12 -3.27
C TRP A 2 6.31 -4.33 -3.37
N ALA A 3 6.64 -5.47 -2.74
CA ALA A 3 5.78 -6.66 -2.79
C ALA A 3 4.39 -6.46 -2.15
N ARG A 4 4.29 -5.60 -1.12
CA ARG A 4 3.01 -5.23 -0.50
C ARG A 4 2.18 -4.34 -1.42
N ASP A 5 2.84 -3.45 -2.17
CA ASP A 5 2.17 -2.60 -3.16
C ASP A 5 1.64 -3.44 -4.34
N ILE A 6 2.41 -4.45 -4.78
CA ILE A 6 1.94 -5.43 -5.78
C ILE A 6 0.75 -6.23 -5.24
N PHE A 7 0.78 -6.66 -3.97
CA PHE A 7 -0.37 -7.32 -3.34
C PHE A 7 -1.61 -6.43 -3.39
N THR A 8 -1.48 -5.16 -2.98
CA THR A 8 -2.58 -4.18 -3.04
C THR A 8 -3.11 -4.06 -4.45
N GLY A 9 -2.24 -3.86 -5.45
CA GLY A 9 -2.67 -3.73 -6.85
C GLY A 9 -3.43 -4.96 -7.37
N LEU A 10 -2.92 -6.17 -7.12
CA LEU A 10 -3.48 -7.41 -7.67
C LEU A 10 -4.70 -7.94 -6.93
N PHE A 11 -4.77 -7.78 -5.61
CA PHE A 11 -5.76 -8.48 -4.78
C PHE A 11 -6.71 -7.56 -4.01
N GLU A 12 -6.37 -6.29 -3.85
CA GLU A 12 -7.24 -5.29 -3.21
C GLU A 12 -7.85 -4.37 -4.30
N SER A 13 -7.01 -3.60 -4.99
CA SER A 13 -7.43 -2.59 -5.97
C SER A 13 -8.11 -3.18 -7.19
N MET A 14 -7.54 -4.26 -7.77
CA MET A 14 -8.13 -4.92 -8.94
C MET A 14 -9.59 -5.36 -8.74
N PRO A 15 -9.94 -6.19 -7.73
CA PRO A 15 -11.33 -6.59 -7.53
C PRO A 15 -12.23 -5.41 -7.15
N THR A 16 -11.72 -4.41 -6.40
CA THR A 16 -12.47 -3.18 -6.12
C THR A 16 -12.81 -2.42 -7.40
N SER A 17 -11.87 -2.26 -8.32
CA SER A 17 -12.09 -1.58 -9.60
C SER A 17 -13.09 -2.31 -10.48
N ILE A 18 -13.02 -3.64 -10.56
CA ILE A 18 -14.02 -4.47 -11.28
C ILE A 18 -15.40 -4.28 -10.66
N ASN A 19 -15.51 -4.41 -9.33
CA ASN A 19 -16.78 -4.28 -8.64
C ASN A 19 -17.40 -2.90 -8.83
N LYS A 20 -16.61 -1.83 -8.69
CA LYS A 20 -17.07 -0.45 -8.90
C LYS A 20 -17.52 -0.23 -10.34
N TYR A 21 -16.75 -0.69 -11.32
CA TYR A 21 -17.11 -0.58 -12.74
C TYR A 21 -18.46 -1.25 -13.07
N ILE A 22 -18.76 -2.38 -12.42
CA ILE A 22 -20.02 -3.10 -12.64
C ILE A 22 -21.19 -2.40 -11.92
N THR A 23 -20.97 -1.88 -10.71
CA THR A 23 -22.06 -1.32 -9.88
C THR A 23 -22.40 0.13 -10.16
N ASP A 24 -21.41 0.92 -10.56
CA ASP A 24 -21.50 2.37 -10.68
C ASP A 24 -21.32 2.76 -12.15
N GLU A 25 -22.40 3.27 -12.75
CA GLU A 25 -22.39 3.75 -14.14
C GLU A 25 -21.47 4.96 -14.34
N ASP A 26 -21.29 5.78 -13.29
CA ASP A 26 -20.48 7.00 -13.33
C ASP A 26 -19.04 6.77 -12.85
N TYR A 27 -18.63 5.52 -12.62
CA TYR A 27 -17.29 5.21 -12.11
C TYR A 27 -16.18 5.77 -13.02
N ILE A 28 -16.29 5.54 -14.33
CA ILE A 28 -15.27 5.96 -15.30
C ILE A 28 -15.29 7.48 -15.49
N SER A 29 -16.48 8.10 -15.58
CA SER A 29 -16.62 9.56 -15.74
C SER A 29 -16.08 10.29 -14.51
N THR A 30 -16.39 9.81 -13.30
CA THR A 30 -15.87 10.33 -12.04
C THR A 30 -14.35 10.19 -11.95
N MET A 31 -13.81 9.04 -12.37
CA MET A 31 -12.36 8.81 -12.39
C MET A 31 -11.65 9.72 -13.38
N GLN A 32 -12.26 10.01 -14.53
CA GLN A 32 -11.69 10.91 -15.52
C GLN A 32 -11.60 12.36 -15.05
N VAL A 33 -12.46 12.79 -14.12
CA VAL A 33 -12.39 14.13 -13.50
C VAL A 33 -11.37 14.17 -12.37
N ASN A 34 -11.40 13.17 -11.48
CA ASN A 34 -10.60 13.18 -10.25
C ASN A 34 -9.15 12.72 -10.46
N ASP A 35 -8.93 11.74 -11.35
CA ASP A 35 -7.62 11.15 -11.62
C ASP A 35 -7.52 10.64 -13.09
N PRO A 36 -7.37 11.55 -14.07
CA PRO A 36 -7.33 11.19 -15.49
C PRO A 36 -6.20 10.22 -15.87
N GLY A 37 -5.09 10.22 -15.11
CA GLY A 37 -3.90 9.40 -15.39
C GLY A 37 -4.11 7.93 -15.07
N SER A 38 -4.91 7.62 -14.06
CA SER A 38 -5.16 6.24 -13.61
C SER A 38 -6.28 5.52 -14.38
N VAL A 39 -7.04 6.24 -15.22
CA VAL A 39 -8.15 5.67 -16.00
C VAL A 39 -7.68 4.56 -16.92
N LEU A 40 -6.67 4.82 -17.76
CA LEU A 40 -6.20 3.86 -18.76
C LEU A 40 -5.59 2.58 -18.13
N PRO A 41 -4.69 2.66 -17.13
CA PRO A 41 -4.23 1.49 -16.39
C PRO A 41 -5.37 0.67 -15.76
N THR A 42 -6.39 1.35 -15.24
CA THR A 42 -7.55 0.69 -14.60
C THR A 42 -8.40 -0.03 -15.64
N LEU A 43 -8.72 0.60 -16.76
CA LEU A 43 -9.45 -0.02 -17.88
C LEU A 43 -8.70 -1.25 -18.43
N ARG A 44 -7.38 -1.16 -18.62
CA ARG A 44 -6.54 -2.31 -19.03
C ARG A 44 -6.61 -3.45 -18.02
N THR A 45 -6.57 -3.15 -16.73
CA THR A 45 -6.68 -4.15 -15.66
C THR A 45 -8.06 -4.82 -15.67
N ILE A 46 -9.12 -4.04 -15.79
CA ILE A 46 -10.50 -4.55 -15.87
C ILE A 46 -10.66 -5.45 -17.11
N LYS A 47 -10.21 -5.00 -18.29
CA LYS A 47 -10.27 -5.80 -19.53
C LYS A 47 -9.49 -7.10 -19.41
N TYR A 48 -8.30 -7.05 -18.82
CA TYR A 48 -7.46 -8.23 -18.61
C TYR A 48 -8.23 -9.33 -17.84
N PHE A 49 -8.93 -8.98 -16.76
CA PHE A 49 -9.61 -9.95 -15.90
C PHE A 49 -11.08 -10.22 -16.28
N MET A 50 -11.76 -9.29 -16.95
CA MET A 50 -13.15 -9.48 -17.37
C MET A 50 -13.28 -10.14 -18.75
N VAL A 51 -12.33 -9.90 -19.65
CA VAL A 51 -12.44 -10.27 -21.06
C VAL A 51 -11.30 -11.20 -21.48
N ASP A 52 -10.05 -10.73 -21.40
CA ASP A 52 -8.91 -11.42 -22.02
C ASP A 52 -8.56 -12.73 -21.30
N HIS A 53 -8.53 -12.69 -19.97
CA HIS A 53 -8.04 -13.77 -19.11
C HIS A 53 -8.92 -13.99 -17.88
N HIS A 54 -10.25 -13.96 -18.06
CA HIS A 54 -11.17 -14.32 -16.99
C HIS A 54 -10.97 -15.78 -16.53
N PRO A 55 -10.56 -16.03 -15.27
CA PRO A 55 -10.33 -17.39 -14.81
C PRO A 55 -11.64 -18.14 -14.64
N LYS A 56 -11.73 -19.37 -15.17
CA LYS A 56 -12.92 -20.23 -15.05
C LYS A 56 -12.68 -21.43 -14.14
N ASN A 57 -11.43 -21.79 -13.92
CA ASN A 57 -11.01 -22.93 -13.10
C ASN A 57 -9.64 -22.63 -12.45
N PHE A 58 -9.19 -23.51 -11.57
CA PHE A 58 -7.93 -23.31 -10.85
C PHE A 58 -6.69 -23.33 -11.75
N SER A 59 -6.74 -24.05 -12.87
CA SER A 59 -5.66 -24.04 -13.87
C SER A 59 -5.51 -22.67 -14.53
N ASP A 60 -6.61 -21.95 -14.76
CA ASP A 60 -6.55 -20.56 -15.25
C ASP A 60 -5.91 -19.64 -14.21
N CYS A 61 -6.23 -19.80 -12.92
CA CYS A 61 -5.57 -19.04 -11.85
C CYS A 61 -4.05 -19.29 -11.83
N ALA A 62 -3.62 -20.55 -11.99
CA ALA A 62 -2.21 -20.92 -12.07
C ALA A 62 -1.52 -20.33 -13.32
N ARG A 63 -2.21 -20.32 -14.46
CA ARG A 63 -1.73 -19.69 -15.69
C ARG A 63 -1.58 -18.17 -15.55
N ILE A 64 -2.52 -17.49 -14.90
CA ILE A 64 -2.43 -16.05 -14.59
C ILE A 64 -1.28 -15.80 -13.61
N ALA A 65 -1.13 -16.62 -12.57
CA ALA A 65 0.00 -16.53 -11.63
C ALA A 65 1.35 -16.66 -12.36
N ARG A 66 1.44 -17.57 -13.33
CA ARG A 66 2.63 -17.68 -14.20
C ARG A 66 2.85 -16.42 -15.03
N GLY A 67 1.80 -15.90 -15.67
CA GLY A 67 1.90 -14.65 -16.44
C GLY A 67 2.41 -13.49 -15.58
N LYS A 68 1.92 -13.37 -14.34
CA LYS A 68 2.38 -12.35 -13.39
C LYS A 68 3.83 -12.55 -12.93
N PHE A 69 4.28 -13.80 -12.82
CA PHE A 69 5.70 -14.07 -12.55
C PHE A 69 6.58 -13.54 -13.69
N GLU A 70 6.26 -13.88 -14.94
CA GLU A 70 7.02 -13.42 -16.11
C GLU A 70 6.99 -11.89 -16.21
N GLU A 71 5.81 -11.28 -16.10
CA GLU A 71 5.64 -9.83 -16.15
C GLU A 71 6.55 -9.11 -15.14
N LEU A 72 6.57 -9.58 -13.88
CA LEU A 72 7.21 -8.87 -12.78
C LEU A 72 8.70 -9.13 -12.66
N PHE A 73 9.16 -10.36 -12.92
CA PHE A 73 10.52 -10.81 -12.62
C PHE A 73 11.37 -11.09 -13.87
N VAL A 74 10.76 -11.05 -15.06
CA VAL A 74 11.42 -11.30 -16.34
C VAL A 74 11.21 -10.13 -17.30
N ASP A 75 9.97 -9.85 -17.71
CA ASP A 75 9.66 -8.87 -18.75
C ASP A 75 10.05 -7.46 -18.32
N LYS A 76 9.53 -6.97 -17.19
CA LYS A 76 9.90 -5.64 -16.65
C LYS A 76 11.39 -5.49 -16.37
N ILE A 77 12.07 -6.60 -16.03
CA ILE A 77 13.52 -6.59 -15.83
C ILE A 77 14.25 -6.49 -17.17
N ASN A 78 13.81 -7.20 -18.20
CA ASN A 78 14.38 -7.12 -19.53
C ASN A 78 14.10 -5.76 -20.20
N GLU A 79 12.92 -5.19 -20.01
CA GLU A 79 12.59 -3.82 -20.41
C GLU A 79 13.57 -2.82 -19.80
N LEU A 80 13.78 -2.90 -18.48
CA LEU A 80 14.72 -2.05 -17.76
C LEU A 80 16.17 -2.20 -18.25
N ARG A 81 16.60 -3.44 -18.53
CA ARG A 81 17.93 -3.75 -19.08
C ARG A 81 18.11 -3.26 -20.51
N THR A 82 17.03 -3.22 -21.29
CA THR A 82 17.03 -2.69 -22.67
C THR A 82 17.10 -1.17 -22.65
N GLN A 83 16.34 -0.54 -21.75
CA GLN A 83 16.34 0.91 -21.58
C GLN A 83 17.68 1.43 -21.03
N PHE A 84 18.27 0.70 -20.07
CA PHE A 84 19.56 1.05 -19.45
C PHE A 84 20.49 -0.16 -19.49
N PRO A 85 21.23 -0.37 -20.60
CA PRO A 85 22.26 -1.40 -20.72
C PRO A 85 23.28 -1.37 -19.59
N ARG A 86 24.02 -2.46 -19.39
CA ARG A 86 24.94 -2.62 -18.26
C ARG A 86 26.04 -1.56 -18.23
N ASP A 87 26.47 -1.14 -19.41
CA ASP A 87 27.47 -0.13 -19.69
C ASP A 87 26.87 1.27 -19.92
N TYR A 88 25.57 1.47 -19.64
CA TYR A 88 24.91 2.76 -19.80
C TYR A 88 25.56 3.82 -18.89
N VAL A 89 25.95 4.93 -19.50
CA VAL A 89 26.55 6.10 -18.85
C VAL A 89 25.55 7.24 -18.90
N SER A 90 25.33 7.90 -17.76
CA SER A 90 24.42 9.05 -17.67
C SER A 90 24.96 10.24 -18.46
N GLU A 91 24.12 11.25 -18.68
CA GLU A 91 24.50 12.51 -19.34
C GLU A 91 25.69 13.22 -18.66
N THR A 92 25.90 12.96 -17.36
CA THR A 92 27.01 13.51 -16.57
C THR A 92 28.30 12.69 -16.67
N GLY A 93 28.35 11.65 -17.49
CA GLY A 93 29.54 10.82 -17.70
C GLY A 93 29.78 9.76 -16.63
N VAL A 94 28.82 9.53 -15.72
CA VAL A 94 28.93 8.55 -14.63
C VAL A 94 28.19 7.26 -15.02
N PRO A 95 28.77 6.06 -14.81
CA PRO A 95 28.05 4.82 -15.07
C PRO A 95 26.79 4.73 -14.21
N PHE A 96 25.66 4.46 -14.85
CA PHE A 96 24.35 4.44 -14.20
C PHE A 96 24.28 3.37 -13.10
N TRP A 97 24.73 2.16 -13.40
CA TRP A 97 24.72 1.03 -12.48
C TRP A 97 25.90 1.08 -11.48
N THR A 98 25.88 2.05 -10.57
CA THR A 98 26.89 2.21 -9.52
C THR A 98 26.27 2.43 -8.14
N GLY A 99 27.02 2.10 -7.08
CA GLY A 99 26.62 2.28 -5.69
C GLY A 99 25.33 1.54 -5.35
N ASN A 100 24.25 2.29 -5.16
CA ASN A 100 22.93 1.75 -4.79
C ASN A 100 22.13 1.22 -5.99
N GLN A 101 22.55 1.49 -7.23
CA GLN A 101 21.88 1.04 -8.45
C GLN A 101 22.51 -0.26 -8.95
N ARG A 102 21.86 -1.38 -8.65
CA ARG A 102 22.33 -2.73 -9.03
C ARG A 102 21.73 -3.16 -10.35
N PHE A 103 22.56 -3.62 -11.28
CA PHE A 103 22.11 -4.15 -12.56
C PHE A 103 21.30 -5.43 -12.33
N PRO A 104 20.01 -5.49 -12.73
CA PRO A 104 19.18 -6.64 -12.45
C PRO A 104 19.37 -7.78 -13.46
N SER A 105 19.05 -8.99 -13.02
CA SER A 105 19.02 -10.20 -13.85
C SER A 105 17.63 -10.85 -13.80
N PRO A 106 17.03 -11.24 -14.94
CA PRO A 106 15.73 -11.89 -14.97
C PRO A 106 15.80 -13.28 -14.31
N ILE A 107 14.71 -13.71 -13.68
CA ILE A 107 14.66 -15.02 -13.01
C ILE A 107 14.17 -16.07 -14.00
N SER A 108 14.94 -17.14 -14.17
CA SER A 108 14.50 -18.28 -14.97
C SER A 108 13.38 -19.05 -14.24
N PHE A 109 12.38 -19.49 -15.00
CA PHE A 109 11.29 -20.27 -14.44
C PHE A 109 11.65 -21.76 -14.34
N TYR A 110 12.10 -22.21 -13.17
CA TYR A 110 12.44 -23.61 -12.92
C TYR A 110 11.85 -24.11 -11.60
N LYS A 111 11.43 -25.37 -11.60
CA LYS A 111 10.54 -25.96 -10.58
C LYS A 111 11.15 -26.09 -9.19
N THR A 112 12.47 -26.15 -9.09
CA THR A 112 13.18 -26.30 -7.81
C THR A 112 13.33 -24.98 -7.04
N ASN A 113 12.97 -23.84 -7.64
CA ASN A 113 12.96 -22.56 -6.94
C ASN A 113 11.77 -22.51 -5.96
N VAL A 114 12.08 -22.56 -4.66
CA VAL A 114 11.09 -22.54 -3.58
C VAL A 114 10.26 -21.25 -3.60
N GLU A 115 10.88 -20.10 -3.85
CA GLU A 115 10.19 -18.81 -3.85
C GLU A 115 9.25 -18.67 -5.04
N LEU A 116 9.65 -19.16 -6.21
CA LEU A 116 8.78 -19.26 -7.37
C LEU A 116 7.58 -20.15 -7.06
N GLY A 117 7.79 -21.34 -6.48
CA GLY A 117 6.72 -22.26 -6.11
C GLY A 117 5.73 -21.62 -5.12
N ASN A 118 6.24 -20.91 -4.11
CA ASN A 118 5.43 -20.18 -3.14
C ASN A 118 4.63 -19.06 -3.80
N PHE A 119 5.27 -18.26 -4.66
CA PHE A 119 4.63 -17.17 -5.40
C PHE A 119 3.47 -17.67 -6.27
N ILE A 120 3.70 -18.74 -7.04
CA ILE A 120 2.68 -19.35 -7.90
C ILE A 120 1.52 -19.88 -7.05
N ARG A 121 1.81 -20.62 -5.99
CA ARG A 121 0.79 -21.22 -5.12
C ARG A 121 -0.07 -20.16 -4.45
N SER A 122 0.55 -19.18 -3.78
CA SER A 122 -0.18 -18.13 -3.07
C SER A 122 -1.00 -17.28 -4.04
N THR A 123 -0.42 -16.87 -5.18
CA THR A 123 -1.12 -16.07 -6.19
C THR A 123 -2.35 -16.82 -6.74
N SER A 124 -2.18 -18.10 -7.06
CA SER A 124 -3.28 -18.92 -7.60
C SER A 124 -4.41 -19.10 -6.58
N GLN A 125 -4.06 -19.34 -5.31
CA GLN A 125 -5.04 -19.50 -4.24
C GLN A 125 -5.81 -18.21 -3.95
N ILE A 126 -5.12 -17.07 -3.89
CA ILE A 126 -5.76 -15.76 -3.67
C ILE A 126 -6.68 -15.42 -4.85
N LEU A 127 -6.22 -15.59 -6.09
CA LEU A 127 -7.06 -15.39 -7.28
C LEU A 127 -8.28 -16.31 -7.28
N ALA A 128 -8.11 -17.58 -6.90
CA ALA A 128 -9.23 -18.51 -6.81
C ALA A 128 -10.31 -18.02 -5.82
N ARG A 129 -9.91 -17.47 -4.66
CA ARG A 129 -10.87 -16.88 -3.71
C ARG A 129 -11.55 -15.63 -4.27
N ILE A 130 -10.80 -14.73 -4.93
CA ILE A 130 -11.35 -13.53 -5.58
C ILE A 130 -12.45 -13.90 -6.58
N PHE A 131 -12.21 -14.88 -7.44
CA PHE A 131 -13.14 -15.29 -8.50
C PHE A 131 -14.09 -16.43 -8.10
N ASN A 132 -14.19 -16.78 -6.81
CA ASN A 132 -15.04 -17.87 -6.30
C ASN A 132 -14.79 -19.25 -6.96
N ILE A 133 -13.54 -19.55 -7.27
CA ILE A 133 -13.08 -20.80 -7.87
C ILE A 133 -12.57 -21.72 -6.76
N LYS A 134 -12.99 -22.99 -6.79
CA LYS A 134 -12.47 -24.02 -5.88
C LYS A 134 -11.04 -24.42 -6.31
N PRO A 135 -10.05 -24.41 -5.40
CA PRO A 135 -8.72 -24.90 -5.71
C PRO A 135 -8.72 -26.42 -5.96
N GLU A 136 -8.17 -26.85 -7.10
CA GLU A 136 -8.09 -28.26 -7.51
C GLU A 136 -6.74 -28.56 -8.17
N GLY A 137 -5.98 -29.50 -7.61
CA GLY A 137 -4.64 -29.85 -8.09
C GLY A 137 -3.50 -28.99 -7.49
N ASP A 138 -2.27 -29.29 -7.88
CA ASP A 138 -1.10 -28.51 -7.46
C ASP A 138 -0.90 -27.31 -8.40
N ALA A 139 -0.96 -26.10 -7.84
CA ALA A 139 -0.84 -24.86 -8.60
C ALA A 139 0.48 -24.74 -9.38
N VAL A 140 1.58 -25.29 -8.84
CA VAL A 140 2.89 -25.25 -9.49
C VAL A 140 2.87 -26.19 -10.69
N GLU A 141 2.43 -27.43 -10.54
CA GLU A 141 2.29 -28.36 -11.67
C GLU A 141 1.43 -27.77 -12.79
N LEU A 142 0.28 -27.18 -12.44
CA LEU A 142 -0.61 -26.53 -13.40
C LEU A 142 0.10 -25.35 -14.10
N ALA A 143 0.83 -24.52 -13.37
CA ALA A 143 1.57 -23.40 -13.96
C ALA A 143 2.72 -23.84 -14.88
N PHE A 144 3.33 -25.01 -14.65
CA PHE A 144 4.34 -25.59 -15.54
C PHE A 144 3.72 -26.29 -16.77
N ALA A 145 2.51 -26.83 -16.63
CA ALA A 145 1.79 -27.46 -17.72
C ALA A 145 1.19 -26.44 -18.71
N ASN A 146 0.96 -25.21 -18.26
CA ASN A 146 0.42 -24.12 -19.09
C ASN A 146 1.53 -23.22 -19.63
N GLU A 147 1.37 -22.75 -20.87
CA GLU A 147 2.22 -21.67 -21.39
C GLU A 147 1.96 -20.36 -20.65
N ALA A 148 3.01 -19.56 -20.47
CA ALA A 148 2.88 -18.23 -19.89
C ALA A 148 2.02 -17.33 -20.79
N ILE A 149 1.14 -16.54 -20.17
CA ILE A 149 0.43 -15.48 -20.88
C ILE A 149 1.46 -14.44 -21.32
N LYS A 150 1.72 -14.35 -22.62
CA LYS A 150 2.60 -13.30 -23.16
C LYS A 150 1.94 -11.95 -22.95
N ALA A 151 2.68 -10.99 -22.42
CA ALA A 151 2.23 -9.60 -22.39
C ALA A 151 2.02 -9.12 -23.83
N THR A 152 0.80 -8.71 -24.16
CA THR A 152 0.52 -8.05 -25.44
C THR A 152 1.09 -6.64 -25.35
N ALA A 153 2.22 -6.38 -26.02
CA ALA A 153 2.76 -5.02 -26.08
C ALA A 153 1.72 -4.10 -26.73
N PRO A 154 1.42 -2.93 -26.14
CA PRO A 154 0.53 -1.98 -26.78
C PRO A 154 1.15 -1.55 -28.11
N VAL A 155 0.40 -1.73 -29.19
CA VAL A 155 0.82 -1.32 -30.54
C VAL A 155 0.83 0.21 -30.55
N ARG A 156 2.01 0.79 -30.33
CA ARG A 156 2.21 2.24 -30.40
C ARG A 156 2.66 2.62 -31.80
N ASP A 157 1.98 3.59 -32.39
CA ASP A 157 2.45 4.19 -33.63
C ASP A 157 3.47 5.26 -33.25
N ALA A 158 4.74 5.03 -33.59
CA ALA A 158 5.82 5.95 -33.27
C ALA A 158 5.66 7.34 -33.93
N SER A 159 4.74 7.47 -34.89
CA SER A 159 4.46 8.72 -35.61
C SER A 159 3.27 9.52 -35.07
N ALA A 160 2.47 8.96 -34.15
CA ALA A 160 1.30 9.62 -33.57
C ALA A 160 1.61 10.28 -32.22
N ASP A 161 0.88 11.35 -31.88
CA ASP A 161 0.97 12.00 -30.57
C ASP A 161 0.46 11.05 -29.47
N PRO A 162 1.27 10.73 -28.43
CA PRO A 162 0.91 9.79 -27.38
C PRO A 162 -0.41 10.09 -26.67
N LEU A 163 -0.72 11.38 -26.47
CA LEU A 163 -1.97 11.81 -25.85
C LEU A 163 -3.19 11.40 -26.67
N THR A 164 -3.12 11.59 -27.99
CA THR A 164 -4.22 11.23 -28.90
C THR A 164 -4.40 9.71 -28.97
N GLN A 165 -3.30 8.95 -28.95
CA GLN A 165 -3.37 7.50 -28.97
C GLN A 165 -3.98 6.92 -27.69
N ASP A 166 -3.64 7.49 -26.52
CA ASP A 166 -4.20 7.09 -25.24
C ASP A 166 -5.72 7.39 -25.15
N GLU A 167 -6.20 8.49 -25.73
CA GLU A 167 -7.63 8.81 -25.79
C GLU A 167 -8.42 7.82 -26.67
N ILE A 168 -7.88 7.48 -27.85
CA ILE A 168 -8.47 6.48 -28.74
C ILE A 168 -8.52 5.11 -28.06
N GLU A 169 -7.46 4.71 -27.35
CA GLU A 169 -7.42 3.45 -26.61
C GLU A 169 -8.47 3.43 -25.49
N LYS A 170 -8.61 4.51 -24.73
CA LYS A 170 -9.65 4.62 -23.68
C LYS A 170 -11.05 4.39 -24.25
N GLU A 171 -11.38 5.03 -25.37
CA GLU A 171 -12.71 4.91 -25.97
C GLU A 171 -12.98 3.48 -26.46
N ASN A 172 -11.99 2.83 -27.07
CA ASN A 172 -12.10 1.43 -27.52
C ASN A 172 -12.29 0.47 -26.34
N LEU A 173 -11.50 0.65 -25.27
CA LEU A 173 -11.62 -0.17 -24.06
C LEU A 173 -13.00 -0.03 -23.39
N ILE A 174 -13.54 1.18 -23.34
CA ILE A 174 -14.89 1.43 -22.78
C ILE A 174 -15.96 0.69 -23.60
N LYS A 175 -15.88 0.75 -24.94
CA LYS A 175 -16.81 0.04 -25.83
C LYS A 175 -16.75 -1.48 -25.62
N GLU A 176 -15.56 -2.07 -25.59
CA GLU A 176 -15.39 -3.51 -25.36
C GLU A 176 -15.89 -3.95 -23.98
N LEU A 177 -15.56 -3.19 -22.93
CA LEU A 177 -15.96 -3.52 -21.56
C LEU A 177 -17.47 -3.39 -21.34
N SER A 178 -18.12 -2.40 -21.97
CA SER A 178 -19.58 -2.23 -21.87
C SER A 178 -20.35 -3.44 -22.40
N ALA A 179 -19.82 -4.13 -23.42
CA ALA A 179 -20.42 -5.36 -23.95
C ALA A 179 -20.30 -6.54 -22.96
N ALA A 180 -19.22 -6.60 -22.17
CA ALA A 180 -19.00 -7.65 -21.18
C ALA A 180 -19.70 -7.40 -19.83
N LYS A 181 -19.98 -6.12 -19.50
CA LYS A 181 -20.49 -5.66 -18.20
C LYS A 181 -21.74 -6.41 -17.73
N SER A 182 -22.70 -6.66 -18.62
CA SER A 182 -23.99 -7.31 -18.28
C SER A 182 -23.89 -8.77 -17.87
N SER A 183 -22.82 -9.46 -18.29
CA SER A 183 -22.61 -10.89 -18.04
C SER A 183 -21.72 -11.17 -16.81
N PHE A 184 -21.16 -10.11 -16.20
CA PHE A 184 -20.14 -10.24 -15.17
C PHE A 184 -20.71 -10.03 -13.76
N HIS A 185 -20.27 -10.86 -12.82
CA HIS A 185 -20.72 -10.80 -11.43
C HIS A 185 -19.65 -10.17 -10.54
N LYS A 186 -20.06 -9.66 -9.38
CA LYS A 186 -19.11 -9.14 -8.39
C LYS A 186 -18.11 -10.23 -7.98
N VAL A 187 -16.87 -9.82 -7.83
CA VAL A 187 -15.77 -10.65 -7.32
C VAL A 187 -15.52 -10.34 -5.85
N ASN A 188 -14.91 -11.29 -5.13
CA ASN A 188 -14.54 -11.06 -3.74
C ASN A 188 -13.31 -10.15 -3.67
N GLN A 189 -13.33 -9.21 -2.74
CA GLN A 189 -12.16 -8.41 -2.41
C GLN A 189 -11.39 -9.09 -1.29
N GLU A 190 -10.07 -9.19 -1.43
CA GLU A 190 -9.19 -9.62 -0.34
C GLU A 190 -8.67 -8.37 0.37
N GLU A 191 -8.48 -8.45 1.68
CA GLU A 191 -7.80 -7.44 2.48
C GLU A 191 -6.56 -8.07 3.10
N PHE A 192 -5.42 -7.40 2.99
CA PHE A 192 -4.18 -7.94 3.52
C PHE A 192 -4.23 -8.13 5.04
N GLU A 193 -4.29 -9.39 5.44
CA GLU A 193 -4.10 -9.84 6.82
C GLU A 193 -2.73 -10.51 6.98
N LYS A 194 -1.90 -9.95 7.86
CA LYS A 194 -0.53 -10.40 8.15
C LYS A 194 -0.49 -11.49 9.22
N ASP A 195 -1.50 -11.55 10.08
CA ASP A 195 -1.53 -12.39 11.29
C ASP A 195 -2.22 -13.75 11.09
N ASP A 196 -2.84 -13.96 9.92
CA ASP A 196 -3.37 -15.25 9.50
C ASP A 196 -2.42 -15.91 8.48
N ASP A 197 -1.78 -17.01 8.88
CA ASP A 197 -0.85 -17.77 8.04
C ASP A 197 -1.56 -18.69 7.02
N SER A 198 -2.89 -18.87 7.12
CA SER A 198 -3.66 -19.77 6.25
C SER A 198 -4.15 -19.12 4.95
N ASN A 199 -4.23 -17.79 4.91
CA ASN A 199 -4.74 -17.04 3.76
C ASN A 199 -3.73 -16.92 2.59
N GLY A 200 -2.45 -17.22 2.81
CA GLY A 200 -1.40 -17.11 1.79
C GLY A 200 -0.94 -15.68 1.48
N HIS A 201 -1.40 -14.66 2.19
CA HIS A 201 -1.03 -13.26 1.97
C HIS A 201 0.46 -13.02 2.25
N MET A 202 0.92 -13.47 3.41
CA MET A 202 2.32 -13.36 3.77
C MET A 202 3.21 -14.25 2.90
N ASP A 203 2.71 -15.38 2.39
CA ASP A 203 3.46 -16.24 1.47
C ASP A 203 3.66 -15.54 0.11
N PHE A 204 2.64 -14.85 -0.39
CA PHE A 204 2.77 -13.99 -1.57
C PHE A 204 3.79 -12.88 -1.33
N VAL A 205 3.64 -12.10 -0.25
CA VAL A 205 4.50 -10.94 0.01
C VAL A 205 5.95 -11.36 0.23
N ALA A 206 6.19 -12.46 0.96
CA ALA A 206 7.53 -12.99 1.20
C ALA A 206 8.18 -13.49 -0.10
N SER A 207 7.48 -14.34 -0.86
CA SER A 207 8.01 -14.88 -2.11
C SER A 207 8.24 -13.80 -3.16
N ALA A 208 7.30 -12.87 -3.35
CA ALA A 208 7.46 -11.76 -4.28
C ALA A 208 8.64 -10.84 -3.90
N ALA A 209 8.82 -10.57 -2.60
CA ALA A 209 9.95 -9.78 -2.12
C ALA A 209 11.28 -10.49 -2.35
N ASN A 210 11.38 -11.79 -2.05
CA ASN A 210 12.58 -12.59 -2.23
C ASN A 210 12.92 -12.83 -3.71
N LEU A 211 11.92 -13.03 -4.57
CA LEU A 211 12.12 -13.08 -6.02
C LEU A 211 12.69 -11.76 -6.53
N ARG A 212 12.09 -10.62 -6.17
CA ARG A 212 12.65 -9.32 -6.55
C ARG A 212 14.03 -9.08 -5.95
N ALA A 213 14.28 -9.49 -4.72
CA ALA A 213 15.62 -9.40 -4.12
C ALA A 213 16.64 -10.17 -4.98
N SER A 214 16.27 -11.37 -5.43
CA SER A 214 17.08 -12.18 -6.33
C SER A 214 17.33 -11.51 -7.69
N ASN A 215 16.37 -10.76 -8.26
CA ASN A 215 16.62 -9.99 -9.48
C ASN A 215 17.77 -9.00 -9.32
N TYR A 216 17.92 -8.38 -8.16
CA TYR A 216 18.93 -7.33 -7.91
C TYR A 216 20.13 -7.82 -7.08
N GLU A 217 20.31 -9.14 -6.97
CA GLU A 217 21.40 -9.75 -6.18
C GLU A 217 21.41 -9.26 -4.71
N ILE A 218 20.22 -9.09 -4.14
CA ILE A 218 20.00 -8.75 -2.74
C ILE A 218 19.74 -10.05 -1.97
N GLN A 219 20.30 -10.14 -0.77
CA GLN A 219 20.10 -11.31 0.10
C GLN A 219 18.62 -11.46 0.47
N ASN A 220 18.09 -12.66 0.29
CA ASN A 220 16.72 -13.00 0.69
C ASN A 220 16.56 -12.91 2.21
N ALA A 221 15.36 -12.53 2.64
CA ALA A 221 14.99 -12.46 4.04
C ALA A 221 14.00 -13.56 4.42
N SER A 222 13.94 -13.89 5.71
CA SER A 222 12.95 -14.86 6.21
C SER A 222 11.53 -14.29 6.14
N LYS A 223 10.52 -15.17 6.02
CA LYS A 223 9.10 -14.77 6.08
C LYS A 223 8.78 -13.93 7.32
N LEU A 224 9.38 -14.25 8.48
CA LEU A 224 9.18 -13.51 9.73
C LEU A 224 9.74 -12.08 9.66
N GLU A 225 10.93 -11.91 9.11
CA GLU A 225 11.52 -10.58 8.92
C GLU A 225 10.72 -9.74 7.93
N ILE A 226 10.28 -10.36 6.82
CA ILE A 226 9.41 -9.72 5.85
C ILE A 226 8.06 -9.35 6.49
N LYS A 227 7.47 -10.24 7.30
CA LYS A 227 6.24 -9.98 8.07
C LYS A 227 6.40 -8.78 9.01
N ARG A 228 7.53 -8.70 9.72
CA ARG A 228 7.85 -7.56 10.59
C ARG A 228 7.83 -6.24 9.81
N ILE A 229 8.47 -6.21 8.65
CA ILE A 229 8.58 -4.99 7.82
C ILE A 229 7.27 -4.67 7.11
N ALA A 230 6.70 -5.61 6.36
CA ALA A 230 5.50 -5.43 5.56
C ALA A 230 4.26 -5.17 6.42
N GLY A 231 4.18 -5.81 7.58
CA GLY A 231 3.13 -5.64 8.57
C GLY A 231 3.30 -4.45 9.50
N LYS A 232 4.39 -3.67 9.35
CA LYS A 232 4.75 -2.55 10.24
C LYS A 232 4.66 -2.93 11.72
N ILE A 233 5.12 -4.13 12.07
CA ILE A 233 4.98 -4.67 13.42
C ILE A 233 5.85 -3.84 14.37
N ILE A 234 5.21 -3.24 15.38
CA ILE A 234 5.89 -2.56 16.48
C ILE A 234 6.31 -3.63 17.50
N PRO A 235 7.61 -3.87 17.71
CA PRO A 235 8.06 -4.83 18.70
C PRO A 235 7.59 -4.39 20.09
N ALA A 236 6.97 -5.30 20.83
CA ALA A 236 6.49 -5.07 22.18
C ALA A 236 6.82 -6.27 23.07
N ILE A 237 7.15 -5.99 24.33
CA ILE A 237 7.38 -7.00 25.36
C ILE A 237 6.78 -6.51 26.68
N ALA A 238 6.21 -7.45 27.44
CA ALA A 238 5.48 -7.14 28.67
C ALA A 238 6.31 -6.38 29.72
N THR A 239 7.64 -6.57 29.75
CA THR A 239 8.53 -5.90 30.71
C THR A 239 8.57 -4.39 30.51
N THR A 240 8.71 -3.91 29.27
CA THR A 240 8.66 -2.47 28.97
C THR A 240 7.27 -1.91 29.30
N THR A 241 6.20 -2.61 28.93
CA THR A 241 4.82 -2.19 29.26
C THR A 241 4.62 -2.07 30.77
N ALA A 242 5.01 -3.08 31.55
CA ALA A 242 4.89 -3.06 33.00
C ALA A 242 5.70 -1.92 33.63
N MET A 243 6.93 -1.67 33.16
CA MET A 243 7.75 -0.56 33.64
C MET A 243 7.10 0.80 33.36
N ILE A 244 6.63 1.02 32.13
CA ILE A 244 5.97 2.29 31.77
C ILE A 244 4.66 2.47 32.54
N CYS A 245 3.83 1.43 32.67
CA CYS A 245 2.59 1.49 33.46
C CYS A 245 2.89 1.84 34.92
N GLY A 246 3.88 1.19 35.54
CA GLY A 246 4.29 1.50 36.91
C GLY A 246 4.75 2.95 37.07
N PHE A 247 5.56 3.45 36.13
CA PHE A 247 6.00 4.86 36.14
C PHE A 247 4.82 5.83 36.00
N VAL A 248 3.88 5.56 35.09
CA VAL A 248 2.66 6.37 34.94
C VAL A 248 1.81 6.33 36.22
N SER A 249 1.67 5.17 36.87
CA SER A 249 0.94 5.06 38.14
C SER A 249 1.56 5.93 39.25
N LEU A 250 2.89 6.08 39.29
CA LEU A 250 3.56 6.98 40.22
C LEU A 250 3.20 8.46 39.97
N GLU A 251 3.14 8.89 38.71
CA GLU A 251 2.70 10.25 38.36
C GLU A 251 1.20 10.45 38.63
N MET A 252 0.37 9.41 38.49
CA MET A 252 -1.06 9.49 38.82
C MET A 252 -1.32 9.86 40.28
N TYR A 253 -0.50 9.40 41.23
CA TYR A 253 -0.63 9.80 42.64
C TYR A 253 -0.43 11.31 42.85
N LYS A 254 0.41 11.95 42.03
CA LYS A 254 0.67 13.39 42.10
C LYS A 254 -0.53 14.19 41.59
N ILE A 255 -1.16 13.72 40.50
CA ILE A 255 -2.36 14.34 39.93
C ILE A 255 -3.54 14.28 40.92
N HIS A 256 -3.73 13.14 41.58
CA HIS A 256 -4.86 12.92 42.51
C HIS A 256 -4.52 13.26 43.98
N SER A 257 -3.38 13.90 44.22
CA SER A 257 -3.01 14.36 45.55
C SER A 257 -3.98 15.45 46.02
N ILE A 258 -4.46 15.33 47.27
CA ILE A 258 -5.30 16.35 47.92
C ILE A 258 -4.59 17.70 47.95
N GLN A 259 -3.26 17.67 48.11
CA GLN A 259 -2.43 18.87 48.02
C GLN A 259 -2.00 19.09 46.57
N PRO A 260 -2.25 20.28 45.98
CA PRO A 260 -1.80 20.61 44.64
C PRO A 260 -0.29 20.45 44.50
N LYS A 261 0.14 19.77 43.43
CA LYS A 261 1.55 19.58 43.09
C LYS A 261 2.03 20.66 42.14
N LYS A 262 3.27 21.09 42.33
CA LYS A 262 3.94 22.05 41.43
C LYS A 262 4.44 21.31 40.19
N LEU A 263 4.65 22.04 39.10
CA LEU A 263 5.19 21.46 37.86
C LEU A 263 6.51 20.70 38.10
N THR A 264 7.37 21.25 38.97
CA THR A 264 8.66 20.67 39.38
C THR A 264 8.52 19.39 40.22
N ASP A 265 7.32 18.99 40.62
CA ASP A 265 7.09 17.70 41.30
C ASP A 265 6.84 16.56 40.28
N PHE A 266 6.41 16.90 39.06
CA PHE A 266 6.12 15.93 38.01
C PHE A 266 7.39 15.49 37.29
N ARG A 267 7.37 14.28 36.74
CA ARG A 267 8.51 13.72 36.01
C ARG A 267 8.07 13.15 34.67
N SER A 268 8.80 13.52 33.62
CA SER A 268 8.78 12.85 32.32
C SER A 268 9.92 11.85 32.27
N GLY A 269 9.66 10.64 31.76
CA GLY A 269 10.62 9.54 31.77
C GLY A 269 10.89 9.03 30.36
N PHE A 270 12.16 8.88 30.01
CA PHE A 270 12.64 8.16 28.84
C PHE A 270 13.42 6.93 29.31
N ILE A 271 12.89 5.74 29.03
CA ILE A 271 13.36 4.48 29.61
C ILE A 271 13.77 3.52 28.50
N ASN A 272 15.00 3.00 28.58
CA ASN A 272 15.49 1.95 27.71
C ASN A 272 16.04 0.79 28.56
N LEU A 273 15.21 -0.26 28.72
CA LEU A 273 15.54 -1.43 29.53
C LEU A 273 16.70 -2.26 28.97
N ALA A 274 16.94 -2.23 27.65
CA ALA A 274 18.06 -2.97 27.05
C ALA A 274 19.42 -2.43 27.51
N LEU A 275 19.50 -1.12 27.78
CA LEU A 275 20.69 -0.47 28.33
C LEU A 275 20.60 -0.23 29.85
N SER A 276 19.49 -0.62 30.48
CA SER A 276 19.15 -0.21 31.85
C SER A 276 19.23 1.31 32.06
N LEU A 277 18.86 2.09 31.03
CA LEU A 277 18.92 3.55 31.04
C LEU A 277 17.56 4.13 31.45
N PHE A 278 17.59 4.98 32.48
CA PHE A 278 16.43 5.73 32.97
C PHE A 278 16.78 7.22 32.96
N SER A 279 16.27 7.96 31.98
CA SER A 279 16.42 9.41 31.93
C SER A 279 15.11 10.03 32.39
N ILE A 280 15.16 10.77 33.49
CA ILE A 280 13.98 11.36 34.10
C ILE A 280 14.21 12.87 34.21
N SER A 281 13.30 13.66 33.66
CA SER A 281 13.39 15.11 33.64
C SER A 281 12.09 15.75 34.13
N GLU A 282 12.17 17.03 34.47
CA GLU A 282 10.97 17.83 34.73
C GLU A 282 10.26 18.13 33.39
N PRO A 283 8.91 18.20 33.40
CA PRO A 283 8.17 18.66 32.23
C PRO A 283 8.43 20.15 31.98
N GLY A 284 8.50 20.53 30.71
CA GLY A 284 8.64 21.93 30.32
C GLY A 284 7.39 22.75 30.64
N GLU A 285 7.58 24.04 30.88
CA GLU A 285 6.47 24.97 31.05
C GLU A 285 5.67 25.12 29.74
N CYS A 286 4.37 25.40 29.88
CA CYS A 286 3.51 25.63 28.72
C CYS A 286 3.91 26.95 28.02
N PRO A 287 4.25 26.93 26.72
CA PRO A 287 4.56 28.15 25.99
C PRO A 287 3.36 29.10 25.96
N LYS A 288 3.62 30.38 26.23
CA LYS A 288 2.62 31.45 26.15
C LYS A 288 2.89 32.32 24.91
N LYS A 289 1.82 32.70 24.23
CA LYS A 289 1.82 33.67 23.13
C LYS A 289 1.04 34.91 23.55
N LYS A 290 1.30 36.03 22.88
CA LYS A 290 0.55 37.28 23.11
C LYS A 290 -0.45 37.51 22.00
N CYS A 291 -1.70 37.79 22.35
CA CYS A 291 -2.72 38.23 21.41
C CYS A 291 -2.34 39.62 20.89
N THR A 292 -2.28 39.80 19.57
CA THR A 292 -1.91 41.08 18.97
C THR A 292 -2.98 42.16 19.17
N ALA A 293 -4.24 41.78 19.34
CA ALA A 293 -5.36 42.70 19.49
C ALA A 293 -5.55 43.19 20.94
N THR A 294 -5.41 42.29 21.92
CA THR A 294 -5.66 42.59 23.35
C THR A 294 -4.38 42.69 24.17
N ASN A 295 -3.23 42.29 23.61
CA ASN A 295 -1.93 42.15 24.29
C ASN A 295 -1.95 41.15 25.47
N GLU A 296 -3.00 40.33 25.58
CA GLU A 296 -3.14 39.31 26.62
C GLU A 296 -2.33 38.05 26.29
N GLU A 297 -1.80 37.40 27.32
CA GLU A 297 -1.10 36.12 27.16
C GLU A 297 -2.08 34.96 27.10
N TYR A 298 -1.96 34.13 26.08
CA TYR A 298 -2.71 32.89 25.91
C TYR A 298 -1.78 31.70 25.70
N SER A 299 -2.22 30.52 26.13
CA SER A 299 -1.49 29.27 26.02
C SER A 299 -2.38 28.19 25.41
N LEU A 300 -1.86 26.96 25.28
CA LEU A 300 -2.66 25.81 24.86
C LEU A 300 -3.90 25.59 25.74
N TRP A 301 -3.84 25.99 27.01
CA TRP A 301 -4.87 25.75 28.02
C TRP A 301 -5.80 26.95 28.24
N THR A 302 -5.59 28.06 27.52
CA THR A 302 -6.42 29.26 27.66
C THR A 302 -7.69 29.09 26.81
N THR A 303 -8.86 29.19 27.44
CA THR A 303 -10.16 29.23 26.78
C THR A 303 -10.76 30.62 26.87
N TRP A 304 -11.53 31.00 25.86
CA TRP A 304 -12.34 32.22 25.87
C TRP A 304 -13.80 31.83 25.85
N ASP A 305 -14.43 31.91 27.03
CA ASP A 305 -15.83 31.59 27.18
C ASP A 305 -16.65 32.85 26.89
N ILE A 306 -17.48 32.77 25.84
CA ILE A 306 -18.37 33.86 25.43
C ILE A 306 -19.79 33.47 25.85
N ASP A 307 -20.27 34.04 26.95
CA ASP A 307 -21.58 33.74 27.55
C ASP A 307 -22.79 34.38 26.80
N VAL A 308 -22.57 34.87 25.58
CA VAL A 308 -23.60 35.50 24.74
C VAL A 308 -23.62 34.87 23.35
N ASP A 309 -24.82 34.67 22.81
CA ASP A 309 -25.01 34.17 21.44
C ASP A 309 -24.69 35.31 20.46
N VAL A 310 -23.41 35.45 20.13
CA VAL A 310 -22.93 36.56 19.29
C VAL A 310 -23.23 36.27 17.83
N THR A 311 -24.22 36.96 17.27
CA THR A 311 -24.39 36.98 15.81
C THR A 311 -23.34 37.88 15.18
N VAL A 312 -22.51 37.36 14.28
CA VAL A 312 -21.58 38.17 13.48
C VAL A 312 -22.40 39.20 12.68
N PRO A 313 -22.10 40.52 12.74
CA PRO A 313 -22.81 41.51 11.94
C PRO A 313 -22.68 41.17 10.46
N GLY A 314 -23.78 40.73 9.82
CA GLY A 314 -23.83 40.35 8.41
C GLY A 314 -23.89 38.85 8.10
N VAL A 315 -23.88 37.94 9.09
CA VAL A 315 -24.07 36.49 8.86
C VAL A 315 -25.27 35.98 9.68
N HIS A 316 -26.41 35.83 9.01
CA HIS A 316 -27.57 35.11 9.55
C HIS A 316 -27.34 33.59 9.38
N ARG A 317 -26.96 32.89 10.44
CA ARG A 317 -27.36 31.49 10.66
C ARG A 317 -27.51 31.20 12.16
N PRO A 318 -28.62 30.56 12.59
CA PRO A 318 -28.78 30.10 13.96
C PRO A 318 -28.06 28.75 14.11
N GLY A 319 -27.10 28.69 15.02
CA GLY A 319 -26.38 27.47 15.35
C GLY A 319 -25.09 27.78 16.09
N LYS A 320 -24.88 27.13 17.24
CA LYS A 320 -23.70 27.26 18.10
C LYS A 320 -22.43 27.33 17.24
N ALA A 321 -21.78 28.49 17.24
CA ALA A 321 -20.50 28.65 16.60
C ALA A 321 -19.42 28.06 17.50
N ASP A 322 -19.02 26.82 17.24
CA ASP A 322 -17.69 26.38 17.62
C ASP A 322 -16.70 27.19 16.78
N ILE A 323 -16.15 28.26 17.36
CA ILE A 323 -15.07 29.01 16.75
C ILE A 323 -13.83 28.12 16.82
N GLN A 324 -13.70 27.26 15.82
CA GLN A 324 -12.50 26.48 15.60
C GLN A 324 -11.40 27.45 15.16
N ARG A 325 -10.47 27.70 16.08
CA ARG A 325 -9.09 28.17 15.92
C ARG A 325 -8.77 28.90 14.60
N CYS A 326 -8.62 30.22 14.68
CA CYS A 326 -7.77 30.97 13.76
C CYS A 326 -6.86 31.92 14.53
N CYS A 327 -5.54 31.70 14.33
CA CYS A 327 -4.36 32.53 14.62
C CYS A 327 -3.72 32.45 16.03
#